data_AF-A0AAE6NIG1-F1
#
_entry.id   AF-A0AAE6NIG1-F1
#
_cell.length_a   1.000
_cell.length_b   1.000
_cell.length_c   1.000
_cell.angle_alpha   90.00
_cell.angle_beta   90.00
_cell.angle_gamma   90.00
#
_symmetry.space_group_name_H-M   'P 1'
#
loop_
_entity.id
_entity.type
_entity.pdbx_description
1 polymer ?
#
loop_
_entity_poly.entity_id
_entity_poly.type
_entity_poly.pdbx_seq_one_letter_code
_entity_poly.pdbx_strand_id
1 'polypeptide(L)'
;MSDYHQPGYGPPAGGPQQPYGTPPQGWPGAPQPGAPQPGAPQPGGYGYPGTPQPGYGPRPPAPSSGPAMWSHLGALLTITAGTMMCCGLGAFLGWIYPLSLRGNDRHQHDPYIRHHATQAVNYGITQAIMAAFGLVLYVASALTFAAVATEEQRNSSGLAVPLITVIAIFAAYALSGVICAVMATVKATRGELWTYPRLIAWPLSKG
;
A
#
# COMPACT_ATOMS: atom_id res chain seq x y z
N MET A 1 -33.96 48.71 -24.02
CA MET A 1 -32.67 49.18 -24.57
C MET A 1 -31.59 48.62 -23.65
N SER A 2 -30.72 47.69 -24.00
CA SER A 2 -30.43 47.00 -25.25
C SER A 2 -29.66 45.72 -24.90
N ASP A 3 -29.92 44.64 -25.63
CA ASP A 3 -29.11 43.43 -25.71
C ASP A 3 -27.70 43.72 -26.21
N TYR A 4 -26.67 42.98 -25.77
CA TYR A 4 -25.51 42.63 -26.60
C TYR A 4 -24.86 41.29 -26.20
N HIS A 5 -24.45 40.57 -27.24
CA HIS A 5 -24.13 39.15 -27.35
C HIS A 5 -22.73 38.72 -26.87
N GLN A 6 -22.61 37.42 -26.58
CA GLN A 6 -21.35 36.63 -26.60
C GLN A 6 -20.65 36.66 -27.96
N PRO A 7 -19.33 36.35 -27.97
CA PRO A 7 -18.83 35.38 -28.96
C PRO A 7 -17.99 34.25 -28.34
N GLY A 8 -18.25 33.03 -28.82
CA GLY A 8 -17.52 31.80 -28.49
C GLY A 8 -16.21 31.63 -29.28
N TYR A 9 -15.31 30.84 -28.70
CA TYR A 9 -14.04 30.42 -29.32
C TYR A 9 -14.16 28.98 -29.82
N GLY A 10 -14.05 28.79 -31.14
CA GLY A 10 -13.97 27.48 -31.81
C GLY A 10 -12.53 26.98 -31.97
N PRO A 11 -12.32 25.70 -32.32
CA PRO A 11 -11.00 25.10 -32.49
C PRO A 11 -10.40 25.37 -33.89
N PRO A 12 -9.06 25.49 -34.02
CA PRO A 12 -8.40 25.72 -35.30
C PRO A 12 -8.26 24.45 -36.16
N ALA A 13 -8.36 24.66 -37.48
CA ALA A 13 -8.31 23.66 -38.54
C ALA A 13 -6.90 23.46 -39.13
N GLY A 14 -6.63 22.22 -39.56
CA GLY A 14 -5.93 21.87 -40.82
C GLY A 14 -4.41 22.11 -40.94
N GLY A 15 -3.64 21.02 -41.00
CA GLY A 15 -2.26 20.98 -41.51
C GLY A 15 -1.99 19.67 -42.31
N PRO A 16 -1.05 19.65 -43.28
CA PRO A 16 -1.16 18.86 -44.52
C PRO A 16 -0.61 17.42 -44.52
N GLN A 17 -1.11 16.66 -45.51
CA GLN A 17 -0.84 15.24 -45.85
C GLN A 17 0.52 14.97 -46.54
N GLN A 18 0.94 13.68 -46.50
CA GLN A 18 1.73 12.86 -47.48
C GLN A 18 3.17 12.40 -47.07
N PRO A 19 3.80 11.37 -47.71
CA PRO A 19 3.33 10.02 -48.09
C PRO A 19 4.40 8.86 -47.97
N TYR A 20 3.90 7.60 -47.93
CA TYR A 20 4.41 6.30 -48.48
C TYR A 20 5.87 5.76 -48.26
N GLY A 21 5.99 4.53 -47.72
CA GLY A 21 7.20 3.67 -47.81
C GLY A 21 7.17 2.32 -47.02
N THR A 22 7.00 1.22 -47.77
CA THR A 22 7.13 -0.28 -47.61
C THR A 22 7.75 -1.03 -46.38
N PRO A 23 7.50 -2.37 -46.21
CA PRO A 23 7.47 -3.14 -44.94
C PRO A 23 8.62 -4.15 -44.69
N PRO A 24 8.67 -4.80 -43.49
CA PRO A 24 9.07 -6.22 -43.41
C PRO A 24 8.18 -7.12 -42.51
N GLN A 25 7.82 -8.30 -43.07
CA GLN A 25 7.69 -9.66 -42.49
C GLN A 25 7.35 -9.80 -40.98
N GLY A 26 6.33 -10.50 -40.47
CA GLY A 26 5.45 -11.57 -40.95
C GLY A 26 5.25 -12.59 -39.80
N TRP A 27 4.04 -12.69 -39.21
CA TRP A 27 3.53 -13.80 -38.38
C TRP A 27 1.99 -13.88 -38.49
N PRO A 28 1.34 -15.06 -38.49
CA PRO A 28 -0.04 -15.22 -38.96
C PRO A 28 -1.09 -15.25 -37.84
N GLY A 29 -2.17 -14.47 -38.03
CA GLY A 29 -3.51 -14.80 -37.53
C GLY A 29 -3.98 -14.15 -36.23
N ALA A 30 -4.49 -12.92 -36.31
CA ALA A 30 -5.41 -12.35 -35.31
C ALA A 30 -6.35 -11.33 -35.99
N PRO A 31 -7.68 -11.34 -35.73
CA PRO A 31 -8.56 -10.27 -36.17
C PRO A 31 -8.18 -8.96 -35.46
N GLN A 32 -8.01 -7.93 -36.27
CA GLN A 32 -7.54 -6.60 -35.94
C GLN A 32 -8.54 -5.85 -35.01
N PRO A 33 -8.14 -5.42 -33.81
CA PRO A 33 -8.96 -4.51 -32.99
C PRO A 33 -8.89 -3.10 -33.60
N GLY A 34 -10.00 -2.64 -34.16
CA GLY A 34 -10.14 -1.28 -34.66
C GLY A 34 -9.98 -0.26 -33.52
N ALA A 35 -9.09 0.71 -33.72
CA ALA A 35 -8.93 1.87 -32.86
C ALA A 35 -10.18 2.79 -32.91
N PRO A 36 -10.46 3.55 -31.83
CA PRO A 36 -11.78 4.15 -31.57
C PRO A 36 -12.06 5.38 -32.43
N GLN A 37 -13.25 5.41 -33.03
CA GLN A 37 -13.79 6.58 -33.72
C GLN A 37 -14.57 7.46 -32.72
N PRO A 38 -14.19 8.72 -32.47
CA PRO A 38 -14.90 9.59 -31.55
C PRO A 38 -16.05 10.32 -32.25
N GLY A 39 -17.26 10.21 -31.71
CA GLY A 39 -18.34 11.18 -31.92
C GLY A 39 -19.42 10.78 -32.92
N ALA A 40 -20.47 10.11 -32.43
CA ALA A 40 -21.82 10.26 -32.95
C ALA A 40 -22.83 9.85 -31.84
N PRO A 41 -23.85 10.66 -31.52
CA PRO A 41 -24.92 10.26 -30.62
C PRO A 41 -25.79 9.23 -31.35
N GLN A 42 -25.77 7.96 -30.91
CA GLN A 42 -26.65 6.94 -31.46
C GLN A 42 -28.05 7.05 -30.82
N PRO A 43 -29.10 7.31 -31.63
CA PRO A 43 -30.48 7.38 -31.14
C PRO A 43 -31.03 5.97 -30.87
N GLY A 44 -31.93 5.88 -29.89
CA GLY A 44 -32.53 4.63 -29.44
C GLY A 44 -33.14 3.80 -30.58
N GLY A 45 -32.74 2.53 -30.64
CA GLY A 45 -33.24 1.54 -31.59
C GLY A 45 -33.82 0.33 -30.87
N TYR A 46 -35.11 0.08 -31.10
CA TYR A 46 -35.82 -1.13 -30.71
C TYR A 46 -35.42 -2.30 -31.63
N GLY A 47 -35.05 -3.45 -31.02
CA GLY A 47 -35.32 -4.80 -31.54
C GLY A 47 -34.30 -5.44 -32.49
N TYR A 48 -33.53 -6.41 -31.97
CA TYR A 48 -33.25 -7.68 -32.65
C TYR A 48 -32.93 -8.77 -31.61
N PRO A 49 -33.51 -9.99 -31.67
CA PRO A 49 -33.13 -11.08 -30.78
C PRO A 49 -31.78 -11.64 -31.22
N GLY A 50 -30.72 -11.19 -30.56
CA GLY A 50 -29.37 -11.72 -30.73
C GLY A 50 -29.29 -13.14 -30.17
N THR A 51 -28.73 -14.05 -30.96
CA THR A 51 -28.32 -15.41 -30.59
C THR A 51 -27.56 -15.46 -29.25
N PRO A 52 -27.75 -16.48 -28.39
CA PRO A 52 -27.02 -16.59 -27.13
C PRO A 52 -25.53 -16.76 -27.39
N GLN A 53 -24.75 -15.73 -27.09
CA GLN A 53 -23.30 -15.74 -27.20
C GLN A 53 -22.74 -16.61 -26.06
N PRO A 54 -21.95 -17.67 -26.35
CA PRO A 54 -21.47 -18.58 -25.32
C PRO A 54 -20.49 -17.88 -24.35
N GLY A 55 -20.86 -17.85 -23.08
CA GLY A 55 -19.92 -18.22 -22.01
C GLY A 55 -18.85 -17.23 -21.57
N TYR A 56 -19.02 -15.92 -21.71
CA TYR A 56 -18.29 -14.96 -20.87
C TYR A 56 -19.21 -14.51 -19.73
N GLY A 57 -19.16 -15.26 -18.62
CA GLY A 57 -19.68 -14.76 -17.35
C GLY A 57 -19.04 -13.42 -16.99
N PRO A 58 -19.66 -12.62 -16.10
CA PRO A 58 -19.11 -11.33 -15.69
C PRO A 58 -17.64 -11.50 -15.30
N ARG A 59 -16.73 -10.82 -16.01
CA ARG A 59 -15.31 -10.80 -15.64
C ARG A 59 -15.23 -10.24 -14.22
N PRO A 60 -14.61 -10.95 -13.25
CA PRO A 60 -14.46 -10.40 -11.91
C PRO A 60 -13.73 -9.05 -12.00
N PRO A 61 -14.17 -8.05 -11.22
CA PRO A 61 -13.51 -6.74 -11.23
C PRO A 61 -12.03 -6.91 -10.88
N ALA A 62 -11.19 -6.13 -11.56
CA ALA A 62 -9.76 -6.14 -11.27
C ALA A 62 -9.52 -5.75 -9.79
N PRO A 63 -8.59 -6.40 -9.08
CA PRO A 63 -8.32 -6.11 -7.68
C PRO A 63 -8.00 -4.63 -7.49
N SER A 64 -8.57 -4.00 -6.46
CA SER A 64 -8.23 -2.63 -6.07
C SER A 64 -6.86 -2.60 -5.38
N SER A 65 -5.79 -2.70 -6.16
CA SER A 65 -4.41 -2.78 -5.69
C SER A 65 -3.92 -1.52 -4.98
N GLY A 66 -4.47 -0.34 -5.32
CA GLY A 66 -4.10 0.95 -4.71
C GLY A 66 -4.35 1.00 -3.20
N PRO A 67 -5.60 0.87 -2.71
CA PRO A 67 -5.89 0.85 -1.28
C PRO A 67 -5.16 -0.28 -0.54
N ALA A 68 -5.12 -1.48 -1.11
CA ALA A 68 -4.42 -2.61 -0.49
C ALA A 68 -2.92 -2.32 -0.29
N MET A 69 -2.25 -1.75 -1.29
CA MET A 69 -0.86 -1.29 -1.19
C MET A 69 -0.69 -0.23 -0.11
N TRP A 70 -1.56 0.79 -0.11
CA TRP A 70 -1.51 1.87 0.87
C TRP A 70 -1.71 1.38 2.30
N SER A 71 -2.47 0.31 2.54
CA SER A 71 -2.60 -0.24 3.89
C SER A 71 -1.24 -0.65 4.50
N HIS A 72 -0.39 -1.33 3.73
CA HIS A 72 0.94 -1.75 4.18
C HIS A 72 1.93 -0.59 4.19
N LEU A 73 1.91 0.23 3.14
CA LEU A 73 2.80 1.37 3.01
C LEU A 73 2.54 2.41 4.11
N GLY A 74 1.28 2.69 4.43
CA GLY A 74 0.91 3.62 5.49
C GLY A 74 1.38 3.12 6.85
N ALA A 75 1.21 1.83 7.17
CA ALA A 75 1.77 1.25 8.39
C ALA A 75 3.29 1.42 8.46
N LEU A 76 3.98 1.08 7.37
CA LEU A 76 5.43 1.19 7.27
C LEU A 76 5.92 2.62 7.47
N LEU A 77 5.29 3.60 6.80
CA LEU A 77 5.64 5.02 6.91
C LEU A 77 5.39 5.55 8.31
N THR A 78 4.24 5.25 8.92
CA THR A 78 3.96 5.68 10.30
C THR A 78 4.97 5.10 11.29
N ILE A 79 5.32 3.82 11.15
CA ILE A 79 6.32 3.18 12.01
C ILE A 79 7.69 3.80 11.77
N THR A 80 8.19 3.84 10.55
CA THR A 80 9.57 4.25 10.27
C THR A 80 9.77 5.75 10.41
N ALA A 81 9.03 6.56 9.65
CA ALA A 81 9.16 8.02 9.67
C ALA A 81 8.69 8.60 11.01
N GLY A 82 7.59 8.09 11.56
CA GLY A 82 7.08 8.57 12.85
C GLY A 82 8.01 8.24 14.02
N THR A 83 8.72 7.10 13.98
CA THR A 83 9.70 6.76 15.02
C THR A 83 10.90 7.69 14.97
N MET A 84 11.40 8.00 13.76
CA MET A 84 12.53 8.91 13.59
C MET A 84 12.20 10.36 13.97
N MET A 85 10.97 10.81 13.72
CA MET A 85 10.60 12.22 13.91
C MET A 85 10.18 12.57 15.35
N CYS A 86 9.58 11.63 16.09
CA CYS A 86 8.96 11.94 17.38
C CYS A 86 9.27 10.91 18.46
N CYS A 87 10.54 10.84 18.90
CA CYS A 87 10.99 10.04 20.06
C CYS A 87 10.47 8.58 20.09
N GLY A 88 10.24 7.96 18.93
CA GLY A 88 9.70 6.60 18.83
C GLY A 88 8.17 6.47 18.82
N LEU A 89 7.39 7.55 18.85
CA LEU A 89 5.92 7.50 18.83
C LEU A 89 5.35 6.80 17.59
N GLY A 90 6.01 6.90 16.44
CA GLY A 90 5.56 6.23 15.22
C GLY A 90 5.40 4.72 15.36
N ALA A 91 6.28 4.06 16.13
CA ALA A 91 6.20 2.63 16.39
C ALA A 91 4.90 2.24 17.10
N PHE A 92 4.33 3.14 17.91
CA PHE A 92 3.07 2.93 18.63
C PHE A 92 1.82 3.27 17.82
N LEU A 93 1.96 4.01 16.71
CA LEU A 93 0.83 4.53 15.92
C LEU A 93 0.67 3.83 14.55
N GLY A 94 1.55 2.88 14.22
CA GLY A 94 1.59 2.18 12.93
C GLY A 94 0.30 1.49 12.48
N TRP A 95 -0.61 1.23 13.42
CA TRP A 95 -1.88 0.54 13.18
C TRP A 95 -3.03 1.48 12.81
N ILE A 96 -2.91 2.78 13.05
CA ILE A 96 -4.01 3.74 12.89
C ILE A 96 -4.41 3.90 11.42
N TYR A 97 -3.42 4.07 10.52
CA TYR A 97 -3.69 4.24 9.09
C TYR A 97 -4.32 2.98 8.45
N PRO A 98 -3.79 1.76 8.70
CA PRO A 98 -4.45 0.53 8.26
C PRO A 98 -5.90 0.38 8.76
N LEU A 99 -6.16 0.76 10.00
CA LEU A 99 -7.52 0.69 10.57
C LEU A 99 -8.47 1.68 9.88
N SER A 100 -8.03 2.92 9.64
CA SER A 100 -8.87 3.91 8.97
C SER A 100 -9.22 3.47 7.55
N LEU A 101 -8.29 2.84 6.84
CA LEU A 101 -8.54 2.31 5.51
C LEU A 101 -9.48 1.10 5.53
N ARG A 102 -9.34 0.23 6.53
CA ARG A 102 -10.22 -0.93 6.74
C ARG A 102 -11.66 -0.51 7.04
N GLY A 103 -11.84 0.55 7.84
CA GLY A 103 -13.15 1.07 8.26
C GLY A 103 -13.80 2.02 7.25
N ASN A 104 -13.18 2.27 6.10
CA ASN A 104 -13.71 3.18 5.09
C ASN A 104 -14.90 2.54 4.35
N ASP A 105 -16.05 3.22 4.34
CA ASP A 105 -17.28 2.73 3.71
C ASP A 105 -17.12 2.33 2.24
N ARG A 106 -16.20 2.98 1.52
CA ARG A 106 -15.92 2.69 0.11
C ARG A 106 -15.21 1.34 -0.10
N HIS A 107 -14.54 0.83 0.93
CA HIS A 107 -13.65 -0.33 0.83
C HIS A 107 -14.05 -1.48 1.77
N GLN A 108 -14.95 -1.25 2.73
CA GLN A 108 -15.32 -2.21 3.76
C GLN A 108 -15.97 -3.51 3.25
N HIS A 109 -16.41 -3.52 1.99
CA HIS A 109 -17.01 -4.69 1.34
C HIS A 109 -16.05 -5.39 0.38
N ASP A 110 -14.88 -4.83 0.11
CA ASP A 110 -13.88 -5.45 -0.75
C ASP A 110 -13.06 -6.48 0.04
N PRO A 111 -13.17 -7.79 -0.26
CA PRO A 111 -12.46 -8.83 0.48
C PRO A 111 -10.94 -8.72 0.32
N TYR A 112 -10.46 -8.23 -0.83
CA TYR A 112 -9.03 -8.04 -1.09
C TYR A 112 -8.47 -6.90 -0.23
N ILE A 113 -9.14 -5.73 -0.21
CA ILE A 113 -8.70 -4.62 0.65
C ILE A 113 -8.77 -5.02 2.11
N ARG A 114 -9.85 -5.67 2.56
CA ARG A 114 -10.02 -6.10 3.95
C ARG A 114 -8.92 -7.05 4.41
N HIS A 115 -8.53 -8.00 3.57
CA HIS A 115 -7.43 -8.91 3.88
C HIS A 115 -6.13 -8.14 4.12
N HIS A 116 -5.72 -7.31 3.15
CA HIS A 116 -4.47 -6.54 3.27
C HIS A 116 -4.51 -5.54 4.43
N ALA A 117 -5.63 -4.85 4.62
CA ALA A 117 -5.78 -3.91 5.73
C ALA A 117 -5.74 -4.62 7.09
N THR A 118 -6.38 -5.77 7.23
CA THR A 118 -6.30 -6.59 8.46
C THR A 118 -4.87 -7.05 8.75
N GLN A 119 -4.15 -7.50 7.72
CA GLN A 119 -2.75 -7.88 7.84
C GLN A 119 -1.88 -6.70 8.28
N ALA A 120 -2.08 -5.52 7.70
CA ALA A 120 -1.36 -4.30 8.06
C ALA A 120 -1.70 -3.80 9.48
N VAL A 121 -2.96 -3.91 9.92
CA VAL A 121 -3.38 -3.62 11.31
C VAL A 121 -2.67 -4.55 12.29
N ASN A 122 -2.72 -5.85 12.03
CA ASN A 122 -2.07 -6.87 12.86
C ASN A 122 -0.55 -6.64 12.96
N TYR A 123 0.08 -6.29 11.84
CA TYR A 123 1.48 -5.87 11.80
C TYR A 123 1.71 -4.63 12.68
N GLY A 124 0.95 -3.54 12.48
CA GLY A 124 1.11 -2.30 13.23
C GLY A 124 0.93 -2.48 14.74
N ILE A 125 -0.05 -3.27 15.17
CA ILE A 125 -0.27 -3.57 16.60
C ILE A 125 0.89 -4.41 17.15
N THR A 126 1.35 -5.41 16.41
CA THR A 126 2.48 -6.25 16.85
C THR A 126 3.76 -5.42 17.00
N GLN A 127 4.02 -4.50 16.07
CA GLN A 127 5.16 -3.58 16.18
C GLN A 127 5.03 -2.63 17.38
N ALA A 128 3.82 -2.13 17.67
CA ALA A 128 3.58 -1.32 18.87
C ALA A 128 3.85 -2.10 20.17
N ILE A 129 3.42 -3.36 20.25
CA ILE A 129 3.68 -4.23 21.40
C ILE A 129 5.19 -4.51 21.55
N MET A 130 5.87 -4.83 20.45
CA MET A 130 7.31 -5.09 20.49
C MET A 130 8.11 -3.82 20.84
N ALA A 131 7.69 -2.66 20.36
CA ALA A 131 8.29 -1.38 20.77
C ALA A 131 8.08 -1.10 22.26
N ALA A 132 6.91 -1.43 22.82
CA ALA A 132 6.67 -1.34 24.26
C ALA A 132 7.61 -2.27 25.05
N PHE A 133 7.75 -3.53 24.63
CA PHE A 133 8.69 -4.46 25.28
C PHE A 133 10.14 -3.98 25.18
N GLY A 134 10.56 -3.49 24.02
CA GLY A 134 11.90 -2.92 23.83
C GLY A 134 12.16 -1.73 24.74
N LEU A 135 11.19 -0.81 24.86
CA LEU A 135 11.27 0.33 25.76
C LEU A 135 11.37 -0.10 27.23
N VAL A 136 10.52 -1.03 27.67
CA VAL A 136 10.55 -1.54 29.05
C VAL A 136 11.88 -2.22 29.35
N LEU A 137 12.37 -3.09 28.46
CA LEU A 137 13.65 -3.77 28.64
C LEU A 137 14.84 -2.80 28.63
N TYR A 138 14.80 -1.78 27.76
CA TYR A 138 15.82 -0.74 27.71
C TYR A 138 15.86 0.06 29.02
N VAL A 139 14.71 0.54 29.50
CA VAL A 139 14.61 1.30 30.76
C VAL A 139 14.97 0.44 31.96
N ALA A 140 14.47 -0.79 32.04
CA ALA A 140 14.79 -1.71 33.13
C ALA A 140 16.29 -2.03 33.18
N SER A 141 16.93 -2.21 32.02
CA SER A 141 18.38 -2.38 31.92
C SER A 141 19.10 -1.13 32.42
N ALA A 142 18.74 0.05 31.92
CA ALA A 142 19.36 1.31 32.35
C ALA A 142 19.24 1.55 33.87
N LEU A 143 18.06 1.32 34.44
CA LEU A 143 17.80 1.48 35.88
C LEU A 143 18.56 0.45 36.73
N THR A 144 18.57 -0.81 36.31
CA THR A 144 19.31 -1.87 37.02
C THR A 144 20.79 -1.51 37.06
N PHE A 145 21.38 -1.11 35.92
CA PHE A 145 22.77 -0.68 35.86
C PHE A 145 23.03 0.57 36.73
N ALA A 146 22.15 1.57 36.68
CA ALA A 146 22.29 2.74 37.54
C ALA A 146 22.26 2.38 39.04
N ALA A 147 21.48 1.36 39.43
CA ALA A 147 21.35 0.92 40.81
C ALA A 147 22.54 0.08 41.30
N VAL A 148 23.10 -0.80 40.45
CA VAL A 148 24.07 -1.83 40.89
C VAL A 148 25.51 -1.59 40.43
N ALA A 149 25.75 -0.72 39.44
CA ALA A 149 27.09 -0.51 38.91
C ALA A 149 28.00 0.20 39.92
N THR A 150 29.21 -0.32 40.12
CA THR A 150 30.28 0.34 40.87
C THR A 150 30.79 1.58 40.11
N GLU A 151 31.49 2.49 40.79
CA GLU A 151 32.06 3.69 40.13
C GLU A 151 32.98 3.34 38.95
N GLU A 152 33.75 2.26 39.07
CA GLU A 152 34.62 1.75 38.00
C GLU A 152 33.82 1.18 36.81
N GLN A 153 32.68 0.53 37.06
CA GLN A 153 31.77 0.06 36.02
C GLN A 153 30.99 1.19 35.33
N ARG A 154 30.70 2.28 36.06
CA ARG A 154 30.08 3.50 35.51
C ARG A 154 31.04 4.29 34.64
N ASN A 155 32.33 4.31 35.01
CA ASN A 155 33.39 4.98 34.27
C ASN A 155 33.94 4.15 33.10
N SER A 156 33.56 2.87 33.00
CA SER A 156 33.93 1.99 31.88
C SER A 156 32.74 1.76 30.94
N SER A 157 33.02 1.28 29.72
CA SER A 157 32.00 0.95 28.71
C SER A 157 31.05 -0.21 29.09
N GLY A 158 31.13 -0.72 30.34
CA GLY A 158 30.32 -1.85 30.81
C GLY A 158 28.81 -1.59 30.76
N LEU A 159 28.39 -0.33 30.93
CA LEU A 159 26.98 0.09 30.81
C LEU A 159 26.45 -0.04 29.37
N ALA A 160 27.34 0.04 28.37
CA ALA A 160 26.96 0.02 26.97
C ALA A 160 26.59 -1.39 26.49
N VAL A 161 27.27 -2.44 26.97
CA VAL A 161 27.09 -3.82 26.47
C VAL A 161 25.62 -4.32 26.54
N PRO A 162 24.92 -4.31 27.69
CA PRO A 162 23.53 -4.78 27.79
C PRO A 162 22.55 -3.90 27.01
N LEU A 163 22.72 -2.57 27.06
CA LEU A 163 21.86 -1.63 26.34
C LEU A 163 22.03 -1.78 24.82
N ILE A 164 23.27 -1.90 24.34
CA ILE A 164 23.59 -2.18 22.93
C ILE A 164 23.01 -3.52 22.52
N THR A 165 23.06 -4.54 23.39
CA THR A 165 22.47 -5.86 23.09
C THR A 165 20.95 -5.76 22.89
N VAL A 166 20.24 -5.06 23.79
CA VAL A 166 18.79 -4.82 23.65
C VAL A 166 18.52 -4.04 22.35
N ILE A 167 19.23 -2.96 22.10
CA ILE A 167 19.07 -2.16 20.88
C ILE A 167 19.29 -3.02 19.63
N ALA A 168 20.36 -3.82 19.58
CA ALA A 168 20.69 -4.64 18.43
C ALA A 168 19.61 -5.70 18.12
N ILE A 169 19.09 -6.37 19.16
CA ILE A 169 18.02 -7.37 19.00
C ILE A 169 16.75 -6.71 18.46
N PHE A 170 16.31 -5.59 19.04
CA PHE A 170 15.10 -4.90 18.60
C PHE A 170 15.28 -4.22 17.23
N ALA A 171 16.48 -3.74 16.91
CA ALA A 171 16.79 -3.21 15.58
C ALA A 171 16.74 -4.31 14.50
N ALA A 172 17.30 -5.50 14.77
CA ALA A 172 17.21 -6.64 13.86
C ALA A 172 15.77 -7.11 13.65
N TYR A 173 14.96 -7.12 14.73
CA TYR A 173 13.54 -7.41 14.64
C TYR A 173 12.78 -6.36 13.81
N ALA A 174 13.01 -5.07 14.07
CA ALA A 174 12.38 -3.98 13.34
C ALA A 174 12.75 -4.02 11.85
N LEU A 175 14.01 -4.29 11.51
CA LEU A 175 14.48 -4.45 10.13
C LEU A 175 13.76 -5.61 9.43
N SER A 176 13.60 -6.75 10.12
CA SER A 176 12.84 -7.89 9.60
C SER A 176 11.38 -7.51 9.32
N GLY A 177 10.77 -6.71 10.19
CA GLY A 177 9.44 -6.13 10.00
C GLY A 177 9.34 -5.23 8.78
N VAL A 178 10.31 -4.32 8.60
CA VAL A 178 10.40 -3.44 7.42
C VAL A 178 10.46 -4.24 6.12
N ILE A 179 11.32 -5.27 6.06
CA ILE A 179 11.44 -6.12 4.87
C ILE A 179 10.10 -6.80 4.56
N CYS A 180 9.43 -7.35 5.57
CA CYS A 180 8.12 -7.97 5.39
C CYS A 180 7.05 -6.98 4.91
N ALA A 181 7.06 -5.74 5.41
CA ALA A 181 6.11 -4.71 5.01
C ALA A 181 6.33 -4.22 3.58
N VAL A 182 7.60 -4.11 3.15
CA VAL A 182 7.94 -3.83 1.74
C VAL A 182 7.43 -4.96 0.84
N MET A 183 7.67 -6.22 1.19
CA MET A 183 7.15 -7.37 0.42
C MET A 183 5.62 -7.36 0.35
N ALA A 184 4.95 -7.06 1.48
CA ALA A 184 3.49 -6.96 1.53
C ALA A 184 2.96 -5.86 0.61
N THR A 185 3.63 -4.71 0.57
CA THR A 185 3.30 -3.57 -0.29
C THR A 185 3.45 -3.95 -1.76
N VAL A 186 4.59 -4.54 -2.16
CA VAL A 186 4.86 -4.95 -3.55
C VAL A 186 3.84 -5.98 -4.04
N LYS A 187 3.52 -6.98 -3.20
CA LYS A 187 2.52 -8.00 -3.54
C LYS A 187 1.12 -7.42 -3.66
N ALA A 188 0.75 -6.51 -2.76
CA ALA A 188 -0.53 -5.81 -2.84
C ALA A 188 -0.67 -4.98 -4.12
N THR A 189 0.41 -4.35 -4.60
CA THR A 189 0.43 -3.63 -5.89
C THR A 189 0.22 -4.57 -7.08
N ARG A 190 0.72 -5.81 -7.00
CA ARG A 190 0.58 -6.85 -8.04
C ARG A 190 -0.77 -7.57 -8.03
N GLY A 191 -1.66 -7.28 -7.09
CA GLY A 191 -2.92 -8.01 -6.95
C GLY A 191 -2.76 -9.37 -6.24
N GLU A 192 -1.63 -9.63 -5.60
CA GLU A 192 -1.34 -10.88 -4.91
C GLU A 192 -1.70 -10.78 -3.42
N LEU A 193 -2.41 -11.78 -2.90
CA LEU A 193 -2.63 -11.92 -1.47
C LEU A 193 -1.31 -12.18 -0.75
N TRP A 194 -1.09 -11.45 0.34
CA TRP A 194 0.07 -11.64 1.22
C TRP A 194 -0.37 -11.71 2.68
N THR A 195 0.30 -12.57 3.44
CA THR A 195 0.11 -12.71 4.88
C THR A 195 1.48 -12.61 5.53
N TYR A 196 1.58 -11.77 6.55
CA TYR A 196 2.83 -11.62 7.30
C TYR A 196 3.18 -12.92 8.02
N PRO A 197 4.48 -13.24 8.15
CA PRO A 197 4.92 -14.28 9.07
C PRO A 197 4.41 -14.00 10.49
N ARG A 198 4.00 -15.06 11.20
CA ARG A 198 3.42 -14.94 12.55
C ARG A 198 4.34 -14.25 13.56
N LEU A 199 5.66 -14.31 13.38
CA LEU A 199 6.60 -13.60 14.25
C LEU A 199 6.56 -12.08 14.07
N ILE A 200 6.10 -11.60 12.91
CA ILE A 200 6.10 -10.18 12.53
C ILE A 200 4.71 -9.54 12.70
N ALA A 201 3.65 -10.31 12.48
CA ALA A 201 2.28 -9.88 12.71
C ALA A 201 1.47 -11.00 13.37
N TRP A 202 1.04 -10.77 14.60
CA TRP A 202 0.13 -11.66 15.31
C TRP A 202 -1.30 -11.52 14.78
N PRO A 203 -2.07 -12.62 14.68
CA PRO A 203 -3.45 -12.61 14.17
C PRO A 203 -4.43 -12.06 15.22
N LEU A 204 -4.27 -10.81 15.63
CA LEU A 204 -5.03 -10.17 16.70
C LEU A 204 -6.44 -9.73 16.25
N SER A 205 -6.56 -9.30 15.00
CA SER A 205 -7.83 -8.93 14.38
C SER A 205 -8.19 -9.90 13.25
N LYS A 206 -9.48 -10.26 13.18
CA LYS A 206 -10.06 -11.05 12.08
C LYS A 206 -10.44 -10.10 10.94
N GLY A 207 -10.22 -10.53 9.69
CA GLY A 207 -10.50 -9.76 8.47
C GLY A 207 -11.83 -10.12 7.83
#